data_AF-K0TIW3-F1
#
_entry.id   AF-K0TIW3-F1
#
_cell.length_a   1.000
_cell.length_b   1.000
_cell.length_c   1.000
_cell.angle_alpha   90.00
_cell.angle_beta   90.00
_cell.angle_gamma   90.00
#
_symmetry.space_group_name_H-M   'P 1'
#
loop_
_entity.id
_entity.type
_entity.pdbx_description
1 polymer ?
#
loop_
_entity_poly.entity_id
_entity_poly.type
_entity_poly.pdbx_seq_one_letter_code
_entity_poly.pdbx_strand_id
1 'polypeptide(L)'
;ARVPLLETEEGAKAAAPASRVETIASFMVGVAKQSVSIKRSGHDDGHEAKPTGGTSDGSEGDDDDFLAEILAEEARQEEEHAKMEAEAREFDAMKARQPSGGGIPNMNRGKPKMGGAGGNFSKMEEDLKRREAESATKRATQEEELNAEKAEKIRQQREARFERELQKMNQDQRKKEVAAKKRDAKVVQRILKFHKAGRHYAVLGIRNFEVQIGPYYIFNLAVGPFALFRVKTKAIKRVYRNLARTVHPDKNRDGRAEEAFHALESSAAILTDDKKRSDYDKRLTSARRRRNKYAMDKVVDVSSVAWNRSAQTVRVAKKFLGPFSTPILVIGALII
;
A
#
# COMPACT_ATOMS: atom_id res chain seq x y z
N ALA A 1 -72.47 -1.77 -37.02
CA ALA A 1 -72.43 -3.17 -36.54
C ALA A 1 -71.17 -3.33 -35.68
N ARG A 2 -71.15 -3.72 -34.38
CA ARG A 2 -72.13 -4.43 -33.51
C ARG A 2 -72.63 -5.70 -34.20
N VAL A 3 -72.41 -6.94 -33.73
CA VAL A 3 -72.58 -7.60 -32.40
C VAL A 3 -71.66 -8.88 -32.41
N PRO A 4 -71.65 -9.87 -31.47
CA PRO A 4 -71.55 -9.94 -29.99
C PRO A 4 -70.09 -10.31 -29.52
N LEU A 5 -69.66 -10.38 -28.24
CA LEU A 5 -70.21 -10.81 -26.94
C LEU A 5 -70.20 -12.35 -26.71
N LEU A 6 -69.29 -12.82 -25.85
CA LEU A 6 -69.45 -14.03 -25.05
C LEU A 6 -68.84 -13.79 -23.66
N GLU A 7 -69.68 -13.92 -22.63
CA GLU A 7 -69.28 -14.18 -21.23
C GLU A 7 -68.74 -15.64 -21.18
N THR A 8 -68.04 -16.18 -20.17
CA THR A 8 -68.20 -16.20 -18.71
C THR A 8 -66.83 -16.61 -18.08
N GLU A 9 -66.60 -16.91 -16.79
CA GLU A 9 -67.39 -16.96 -15.54
C GLU A 9 -66.66 -16.19 -14.40
N GLU A 10 -67.40 -15.93 -13.32
CA GLU A 10 -66.94 -15.79 -11.92
C GLU A 10 -66.23 -17.09 -11.45
N GLY A 11 -65.52 -17.22 -10.32
CA GLY A 11 -65.15 -16.32 -9.23
C GLY A 11 -64.82 -17.16 -7.98
N ALA A 12 -63.70 -16.91 -7.28
CA ALA A 12 -63.43 -17.53 -5.97
C ALA A 12 -62.35 -16.78 -5.15
N LYS A 13 -62.78 -16.03 -4.13
CA LYS A 13 -61.91 -15.63 -3.00
C LYS A 13 -61.95 -16.75 -1.94
N ALA A 14 -60.81 -17.37 -1.65
CA ALA A 14 -60.55 -18.07 -0.39
C ALA A 14 -59.01 -18.12 -0.19
N ALA A 15 -58.47 -17.35 0.75
CA ALA A 15 -58.23 -17.76 2.14
C ALA A 15 -56.86 -18.48 2.31
N ALA A 16 -55.93 -17.79 2.98
CA ALA A 16 -54.61 -18.32 3.28
C ALA A 16 -54.64 -19.24 4.53
N PRO A 17 -53.86 -20.32 4.56
CA PRO A 17 -53.42 -20.95 5.81
C PRO A 17 -52.09 -20.33 6.26
N ALA A 18 -52.16 -19.34 7.15
CA ALA A 18 -50.99 -18.84 7.87
C ALA A 18 -50.63 -19.81 9.01
N SER A 19 -49.68 -20.73 8.79
CA SER A 19 -49.17 -21.62 9.87
C SER A 19 -47.87 -22.40 9.54
N ARG A 20 -46.76 -21.74 9.15
CA ARG A 20 -45.44 -22.43 9.17
C ARG A 20 -44.16 -21.56 9.18
N VAL A 21 -44.12 -20.48 9.97
CA VAL A 21 -42.93 -19.60 10.08
C VAL A 21 -42.20 -19.69 11.43
N GLU A 22 -42.82 -20.27 12.47
CA GLU A 22 -42.25 -20.32 13.83
C GLU A 22 -41.72 -21.72 14.22
N THR A 23 -40.62 -22.19 13.61
CA THR A 23 -39.88 -23.36 14.17
C THR A 23 -38.38 -23.47 13.84
N ILE A 24 -37.78 -22.52 13.09
CA ILE A 24 -36.35 -22.62 12.71
C ILE A 24 -35.48 -21.45 13.24
N ALA A 25 -36.10 -20.39 13.79
CA ALA A 25 -35.39 -19.22 14.31
C ALA A 25 -34.78 -19.38 15.74
N SER A 26 -35.01 -20.51 16.43
CA SER A 26 -34.62 -20.69 17.84
C SER A 26 -33.37 -21.55 18.08
N PHE A 27 -32.82 -22.23 17.06
CA PHE A 27 -31.75 -23.24 17.26
C PHE A 27 -30.31 -22.75 17.03
N MET A 28 -30.09 -21.47 16.67
CA MET A 28 -28.74 -20.93 16.38
C MET A 28 -28.23 -19.84 17.36
N VAL A 29 -28.90 -19.63 18.49
CA VAL A 29 -28.43 -18.71 19.56
C VAL A 29 -27.88 -19.45 20.78
N GLY A 30 -27.98 -20.79 20.83
CA GLY A 30 -27.73 -21.61 22.02
C GLY A 30 -26.32 -22.23 22.19
N VAL A 31 -25.35 -22.01 21.28
CA VAL A 31 -24.07 -22.76 21.26
C VAL A 31 -22.82 -21.85 21.38
N ALA A 32 -22.93 -20.75 22.13
CA ALA A 32 -21.81 -19.83 22.40
C ALA A 32 -21.53 -19.62 23.91
N LYS A 33 -21.95 -20.56 24.76
CA LYS A 33 -21.75 -20.53 26.22
C LYS A 33 -21.48 -21.94 26.80
N GLN A 34 -20.27 -22.47 26.58
CA GLN A 34 -19.53 -23.39 27.48
C GLN A 34 -18.35 -24.03 26.72
N SER A 35 -17.11 -23.70 27.11
CA SER A 35 -15.90 -24.56 27.03
C SER A 35 -14.58 -23.77 27.19
N VAL A 36 -14.48 -22.90 28.20
CA VAL A 36 -13.18 -22.49 28.75
C VAL A 36 -13.23 -22.65 30.26
N SER A 37 -12.81 -23.83 30.73
CA SER A 37 -12.60 -24.07 32.16
C SER A 37 -11.43 -25.02 32.40
N ILE A 38 -10.34 -24.43 32.90
CA ILE A 38 -9.41 -25.01 33.89
C ILE A 38 -8.64 -26.30 33.50
N LYS A 39 -7.35 -26.11 33.17
CA LYS A 39 -6.26 -26.59 34.03
C LYS A 39 -4.94 -25.87 33.74
N ARG A 40 -4.53 -24.99 34.65
CA ARG A 40 -3.12 -24.62 34.89
C ARG A 40 -2.90 -24.65 36.40
N SER A 41 -1.86 -25.35 36.81
CA SER A 41 -1.47 -25.58 38.20
C SER A 41 -0.08 -25.00 38.44
N GLY A 42 0.16 -24.48 39.64
CA GLY A 42 1.44 -23.91 40.05
C GLY A 42 1.58 -22.42 39.69
N HIS A 43 2.21 -21.60 40.53
CA HIS A 43 2.71 -21.84 41.90
C HIS A 43 2.77 -20.47 42.59
N ASP A 44 2.67 -20.44 43.91
CA ASP A 44 2.85 -19.19 44.66
C ASP A 44 4.26 -18.64 44.47
N ASP A 45 4.36 -17.31 44.47
CA ASP A 45 5.31 -16.57 45.31
C ASP A 45 4.89 -15.10 45.36
N GLY A 46 4.66 -14.59 46.57
CA GLY A 46 4.14 -13.24 46.78
C GLY A 46 5.25 -12.20 46.78
N HIS A 47 5.02 -11.07 46.10
CA HIS A 47 5.73 -9.83 46.41
C HIS A 47 4.77 -8.64 46.52
N GLU A 48 4.77 -8.07 47.71
CA GLU A 48 4.06 -6.89 48.15
C GLU A 48 4.63 -5.62 47.47
N ALA A 49 3.78 -4.81 46.83
CA ALA A 49 4.13 -3.48 46.36
C ALA A 49 2.94 -2.52 46.46
N LYS A 50 3.21 -1.31 46.99
CA LYS A 50 2.22 -0.34 47.46
C LYS A 50 1.54 0.46 46.32
N PRO A 51 0.34 1.01 46.54
CA PRO A 51 -0.31 1.89 45.58
C PRO A 51 0.26 3.31 45.63
N THR A 52 0.75 3.79 44.49
CA THR A 52 0.77 5.21 44.12
C THR A 52 0.05 5.29 42.78
N GLY A 53 -0.85 6.23 42.52
CA GLY A 53 -0.84 7.63 42.94
C GLY A 53 -0.88 8.41 41.63
N GLY A 54 -2.08 8.51 41.04
CA GLY A 54 -2.24 8.96 39.66
C GLY A 54 -2.00 10.46 39.48
N THR A 55 -1.15 10.81 38.52
CA THR A 55 -1.12 12.12 37.87
C THR A 55 -1.09 11.91 36.37
N SER A 56 -2.25 12.12 35.74
CA SER A 56 -2.35 12.31 34.30
C SER A 56 -2.20 13.80 34.01
N ASP A 57 -1.03 14.21 33.55
CA ASP A 57 -0.84 15.51 32.93
C ASP A 57 -0.27 15.31 31.51
N GLY A 58 -0.75 16.11 30.57
CA GLY A 58 -0.57 15.90 29.14
C GLY A 58 0.56 16.75 28.58
N SER A 59 1.73 16.16 28.36
CA SER A 59 2.80 16.78 27.57
C SER A 59 2.44 16.75 26.07
N GLU A 60 1.55 17.64 25.63
CA GLU A 60 1.16 17.81 24.23
C GLU A 60 2.02 18.84 23.46
N GLY A 61 3.09 19.38 24.06
CA GLY A 61 4.01 20.35 23.42
C GLY A 61 5.07 19.72 22.50
N ASP A 62 5.89 18.81 23.02
CA ASP A 62 7.11 18.31 22.36
C ASP A 62 6.88 17.57 21.02
N ASP A 63 5.64 17.20 20.70
CA ASP A 63 5.25 16.42 19.52
C ASP A 63 4.99 17.31 18.27
N ASP A 64 4.68 18.60 18.47
CA ASP A 64 4.49 19.59 17.40
C ASP A 64 5.79 20.35 17.10
N ASP A 65 6.63 20.61 18.10
CA ASP A 65 7.92 21.31 17.94
C ASP A 65 8.87 20.59 16.98
N PHE A 66 8.97 19.26 17.04
CA PHE A 66 9.82 18.48 16.12
C PHE A 66 9.31 18.48 14.66
N LEU A 67 7.99 18.63 14.46
CA LEU A 67 7.40 18.79 13.12
C LEU A 67 7.58 20.22 12.60
N ALA A 68 7.51 21.21 13.49
CA ALA A 68 7.84 22.60 13.17
C ALA A 68 9.34 22.76 12.83
N GLU A 69 10.23 22.05 13.52
CA GLU A 69 11.68 22.04 13.25
C GLU A 69 11.98 21.48 11.85
N ILE A 70 11.42 20.33 11.48
CA ILE A 70 11.59 19.75 10.14
C ILE A 70 11.03 20.67 9.05
N LEU A 71 9.85 21.26 9.24
CA LEU A 71 9.26 22.18 8.26
C LEU A 71 10.04 23.51 8.17
N ALA A 72 10.62 23.98 9.27
CA ALA A 72 11.49 25.15 9.28
C ALA A 72 12.85 24.87 8.63
N GLU A 73 13.35 23.63 8.70
CA GLU A 73 14.56 23.20 7.99
C GLU A 73 14.32 23.04 6.48
N GLU A 74 13.17 22.48 6.08
CA GLU A 74 12.72 22.44 4.68
C GLU A 74 12.58 23.87 4.09
N ALA A 75 11.96 24.80 4.82
CA ALA A 75 11.86 26.20 4.42
C ALA A 75 13.22 26.91 4.27
N ARG A 76 14.21 26.62 5.14
CA ARG A 76 15.57 27.15 5.00
C ARG A 76 16.28 26.57 3.78
N GLN A 77 16.08 25.29 3.48
CA GLN A 77 16.63 24.65 2.27
C GLN A 77 16.00 25.24 1.00
N GLU A 78 14.70 25.58 1.02
CA GLU A 78 14.05 26.32 -0.07
C GLU A 78 14.62 27.74 -0.24
N GLU A 79 14.88 28.47 0.86
CA GLU A 79 15.54 29.79 0.81
C GLU A 79 16.99 29.71 0.29
N GLU A 80 17.78 28.74 0.75
CA GLU A 80 19.14 28.51 0.25
C GLU A 80 19.14 28.10 -1.23
N HIS A 81 18.19 27.26 -1.67
CA HIS A 81 18.03 26.90 -3.07
C HIS A 81 17.59 28.10 -3.92
N ALA A 82 16.65 28.93 -3.45
CA ALA A 82 16.22 30.14 -4.14
C ALA A 82 17.37 31.17 -4.25
N LYS A 83 18.21 31.27 -3.21
CA LYS A 83 19.43 32.09 -3.24
C LYS A 83 20.45 31.55 -4.23
N MET A 84 20.68 30.24 -4.25
CA MET A 84 21.58 29.59 -5.23
C MET A 84 21.07 29.77 -6.66
N GLU A 85 19.75 29.73 -6.90
CA GLU A 85 19.14 30.02 -8.19
C GLU A 85 19.30 31.51 -8.58
N ALA A 86 19.18 32.43 -7.62
CA ALA A 86 19.44 33.85 -7.83
C ALA A 86 20.92 34.12 -8.18
N GLU A 87 21.86 33.53 -7.45
CA GLU A 87 23.31 33.62 -7.73
C GLU A 87 23.65 33.01 -9.10
N ALA A 88 23.00 31.90 -9.51
CA ALA A 88 23.15 31.33 -10.85
C ALA A 88 22.62 32.27 -11.95
N ARG A 89 21.46 32.91 -11.74
CA ARG A 89 20.93 33.93 -12.68
C ARG A 89 21.81 35.17 -12.75
N GLU A 90 22.41 35.61 -11.63
CA GLU A 90 23.39 36.70 -11.64
C GLU A 90 24.68 36.30 -12.39
N PHE A 91 25.17 35.07 -12.22
CA PHE A 91 26.33 34.57 -12.95
C PHE A 91 26.08 34.53 -14.47
N ASP A 92 24.93 34.05 -14.92
CA ASP A 92 24.54 34.09 -16.33
C ASP A 92 24.36 35.54 -16.84
N ALA A 93 23.85 36.46 -16.01
CA ALA A 93 23.78 37.89 -16.35
C ALA A 93 25.16 38.56 -16.43
N MET A 94 26.12 38.18 -15.59
CA MET A 94 27.52 38.63 -15.68
C MET A 94 28.21 38.06 -16.93
N LYS A 95 27.96 36.79 -17.25
CA LYS A 95 28.44 36.12 -18.46
C LYS A 95 27.89 36.76 -19.73
N ALA A 96 26.62 37.16 -19.73
CA ALA A 96 26.01 37.96 -20.81
C ALA A 96 26.56 39.40 -20.91
N ARG A 97 27.19 39.91 -19.85
CA ARG A 97 27.84 41.23 -19.81
C ARG A 97 29.33 41.21 -20.12
N GLN A 98 29.99 40.05 -20.21
CA GLN A 98 31.36 40.00 -20.72
C GLN A 98 31.36 40.36 -22.22
N PRO A 99 31.99 41.47 -22.64
CA PRO A 99 32.14 41.75 -24.06
C PRO A 99 33.06 40.70 -24.66
N SER A 100 32.61 40.05 -25.74
CA SER A 100 33.43 39.11 -26.51
C SER A 100 34.58 39.86 -27.19
N GLY A 101 35.71 39.95 -26.48
CA GLY A 101 36.96 40.53 -26.98
C GLY A 101 37.52 39.69 -28.14
N GLY A 102 37.11 40.02 -29.36
CA GLY A 102 37.47 39.28 -30.58
C GLY A 102 37.00 40.00 -31.83
N GLY A 103 37.62 41.15 -32.13
CA GLY A 103 37.28 41.92 -33.32
C GLY A 103 37.60 41.17 -34.61
N ILE A 104 36.56 40.90 -35.41
CA ILE A 104 36.71 40.49 -36.81
C ILE A 104 36.55 41.76 -37.67
N PRO A 105 37.48 42.06 -38.59
CA PRO A 105 37.43 43.31 -39.36
C PRO A 105 36.22 43.36 -40.29
N ASN A 106 35.60 44.54 -40.32
CA ASN A 106 34.43 44.86 -41.13
C ASN A 106 34.75 44.76 -42.64
N MET A 107 34.48 43.59 -43.25
CA MET A 107 34.45 43.46 -44.71
C MET A 107 33.03 43.62 -45.24
N ASN A 108 32.79 44.80 -45.80
CA ASN A 108 31.67 45.12 -46.67
C ASN A 108 31.54 44.11 -47.83
N ARG A 109 30.58 43.18 -47.74
CA ARG A 109 30.07 42.39 -48.87
C ARG A 109 28.54 42.36 -48.83
N GLY A 110 27.95 42.62 -49.99
CA GLY A 110 26.53 42.97 -50.10
C GLY A 110 25.55 41.87 -49.68
N LYS A 111 24.35 42.31 -49.30
CA LYS A 111 23.18 41.47 -48.98
C LYS A 111 23.02 40.30 -49.98
N PRO A 112 23.21 39.03 -49.56
CA PRO A 112 22.54 37.93 -50.21
C PRO A 112 21.05 38.04 -49.86
N LYS A 113 20.20 38.02 -50.88
CA LYS A 113 18.75 38.03 -50.74
C LYS A 113 18.29 36.65 -50.24
N MET A 114 18.46 36.38 -48.93
CA MET A 114 18.06 35.13 -48.30
C MET A 114 16.52 34.99 -48.27
N GLY A 115 15.97 34.39 -49.32
CA GLY A 115 14.64 33.83 -49.29
C GLY A 115 14.63 32.49 -48.55
N GLY A 116 13.59 32.24 -47.75
CA GLY A 116 13.13 30.90 -47.38
C GLY A 116 14.13 29.96 -46.69
N ALA A 117 14.40 30.15 -45.40
CA ALA A 117 15.16 29.19 -44.58
C ALA A 117 14.52 28.93 -43.19
N GLY A 118 13.18 28.96 -43.09
CA GLY A 118 12.44 28.79 -41.83
C GLY A 118 12.46 27.36 -41.23
N GLY A 119 13.14 26.39 -41.85
CA GLY A 119 13.13 24.97 -41.44
C GLY A 119 14.38 24.46 -40.70
N ASN A 120 15.50 25.19 -40.72
CA ASN A 120 16.76 24.68 -40.14
C ASN A 120 16.99 25.08 -38.68
N PHE A 121 16.33 26.15 -38.19
CA PHE A 121 16.51 26.62 -36.82
C PHE A 121 15.78 25.74 -35.80
N SER A 122 14.54 25.32 -36.11
CA SER A 122 13.76 24.39 -35.28
C SER A 122 14.46 23.05 -35.08
N LYS A 123 15.06 22.49 -36.15
CA LYS A 123 15.84 21.25 -36.07
C LYS A 123 17.08 21.40 -35.20
N MET A 124 17.78 22.54 -35.29
CA MET A 124 18.92 22.85 -34.43
C MET A 124 18.51 23.02 -32.96
N GLU A 125 17.36 23.62 -32.69
CA GLU A 125 16.78 23.78 -31.35
C GLU A 125 16.36 22.43 -30.74
N GLU A 126 15.78 21.53 -31.54
CA GLU A 126 15.43 20.17 -31.13
C GLU A 126 16.69 19.32 -30.85
N ASP A 127 17.72 19.41 -31.71
CA ASP A 127 19.02 18.77 -31.50
C ASP A 127 19.74 19.31 -30.25
N LEU A 128 19.61 20.61 -29.95
CA LEU A 128 20.14 21.23 -28.72
C LEU A 128 19.40 20.73 -27.47
N LYS A 129 18.06 20.80 -27.44
CA LYS A 129 17.24 20.27 -26.33
C LYS A 129 17.48 18.80 -26.07
N ARG A 130 17.68 18.01 -27.14
CA ARG A 130 18.06 16.61 -27.05
C ARG A 130 19.44 16.42 -26.42
N ARG A 131 20.45 17.19 -26.85
CA ARG A 131 21.80 17.15 -26.24
C ARG A 131 21.79 17.60 -24.78
N GLU A 132 20.99 18.61 -24.44
CA GLU A 132 20.79 19.07 -23.07
C GLU A 132 20.17 17.95 -22.22
N ALA A 133 19.09 17.32 -22.68
CA ALA A 133 18.49 16.16 -22.02
C ALA A 133 19.44 14.96 -21.90
N GLU A 134 20.22 14.65 -22.95
CA GLU A 134 21.26 13.62 -22.93
C GLU A 134 22.43 13.96 -21.97
N SER A 135 22.73 15.25 -21.77
CA SER A 135 23.74 15.69 -20.80
C SER A 135 23.21 15.70 -19.36
N ALA A 136 21.96 16.09 -19.16
CA ALA A 136 21.28 16.10 -17.87
C ALA A 136 21.05 14.67 -17.36
N THR A 137 20.65 13.75 -18.23
CA THR A 137 20.56 12.32 -17.88
C THR A 137 21.92 11.72 -17.52
N LYS A 138 22.99 12.03 -18.27
CA LYS A 138 24.37 11.61 -17.93
C LYS A 138 24.85 12.16 -16.59
N ARG A 139 24.58 13.43 -16.29
CA ARG A 139 24.90 14.05 -14.99
C ARG A 139 24.12 13.38 -13.86
N ALA A 140 22.81 13.20 -14.02
CA ALA A 140 21.98 12.51 -13.04
C ALA A 140 22.46 11.06 -12.78
N THR A 141 22.86 10.30 -13.81
CA THR A 141 23.44 8.96 -13.61
C THR A 141 24.79 8.99 -12.88
N GLN A 142 25.66 9.96 -13.19
CA GLN A 142 26.94 10.10 -12.49
C GLN A 142 26.74 10.52 -11.02
N GLU A 143 25.77 11.39 -10.74
CA GLU A 143 25.40 11.79 -9.39
C GLU A 143 24.79 10.60 -8.60
N GLU A 144 23.95 9.78 -9.24
CA GLU A 144 23.42 8.54 -8.66
C GLU A 144 24.53 7.52 -8.34
N GLU A 145 25.47 7.30 -9.26
CA GLU A 145 26.65 6.44 -9.06
C GLU A 145 27.52 6.95 -7.90
N LEU A 146 27.85 8.25 -7.87
CA LEU A 146 28.63 8.86 -6.79
C LEU A 146 27.91 8.77 -5.43
N ASN A 147 26.59 8.91 -5.40
CA ASN A 147 25.82 8.79 -4.17
C ASN A 147 25.71 7.32 -3.70
N ALA A 148 25.59 6.36 -4.64
CA ALA A 148 25.68 4.93 -4.32
C ALA A 148 27.06 4.58 -3.74
N GLU A 149 28.17 5.06 -4.33
CA GLU A 149 29.51 4.87 -3.77
C GLU A 149 29.67 5.45 -2.36
N LYS A 150 29.14 6.65 -2.10
CA LYS A 150 29.17 7.26 -0.76
C LYS A 150 28.41 6.38 0.24
N ALA A 151 27.22 5.90 -0.12
CA ALA A 151 26.43 4.99 0.71
C ALA A 151 27.15 3.66 0.97
N GLU A 152 27.83 3.09 -0.04
CA GLU A 152 28.65 1.88 0.13
C GLU A 152 29.83 2.11 1.09
N LYS A 153 30.53 3.25 0.97
CA LYS A 153 31.63 3.64 1.87
C LYS A 153 31.13 3.82 3.31
N ILE A 154 29.97 4.46 3.50
CA ILE A 154 29.31 4.60 4.82
C ILE A 154 28.94 3.23 5.39
N ARG A 155 28.38 2.32 4.57
CA ARG A 155 28.06 0.93 4.95
C ARG A 155 29.30 0.20 5.47
N GLN A 156 30.39 0.21 4.70
CA GLN A 156 31.66 -0.44 5.08
C GLN A 156 32.23 0.15 6.38
N GLN A 157 32.19 1.48 6.56
CA GLN A 157 32.66 2.13 7.79
C GLN A 157 31.82 1.74 9.01
N ARG A 158 30.48 1.68 8.89
CA ARG A 158 29.59 1.21 9.98
C ARG A 158 29.85 -0.26 10.34
N GLU A 159 30.08 -1.11 9.35
CA GLU A 159 30.40 -2.53 9.57
C GLU A 159 31.75 -2.71 10.26
N ALA A 160 32.81 -2.05 9.79
CA ALA A 160 34.13 -2.08 10.42
C ALA A 160 34.12 -1.49 11.85
N ARG A 161 33.32 -0.44 12.11
CA ARG A 161 33.11 0.10 13.48
C ARG A 161 32.48 -0.95 14.39
N PHE A 162 31.41 -1.60 13.93
CA PHE A 162 30.70 -2.63 14.70
C PHE A 162 31.59 -3.85 14.98
N GLU A 163 32.45 -4.25 14.05
CA GLU A 163 33.42 -5.35 14.25
C GLU A 163 34.49 -5.00 15.30
N ARG A 164 35.04 -3.78 15.26
CA ARG A 164 35.99 -3.28 16.27
C ARG A 164 35.33 -3.19 17.66
N GLU A 165 34.06 -2.84 17.72
CA GLU A 165 33.30 -2.80 18.98
C GLU A 165 33.02 -4.21 19.51
N LEU A 166 32.65 -5.14 18.63
CA LEU A 166 32.51 -6.56 18.96
C LEU A 166 33.80 -7.20 19.48
N GLN A 167 34.99 -6.74 19.07
CA GLN A 167 36.25 -7.23 19.61
C GLN A 167 36.52 -6.75 21.05
N LYS A 168 35.97 -5.61 21.46
CA LYS A 168 36.14 -5.03 22.81
C LYS A 168 35.13 -5.55 23.84
N MET A 169 34.05 -6.21 23.40
CA MET A 169 32.94 -6.63 24.25
C MET A 169 33.10 -8.06 24.82
N ASN A 170 32.52 -8.29 26.01
CA ASN A 170 32.43 -9.63 26.61
C ASN A 170 31.56 -10.57 25.74
N GLN A 171 31.80 -11.88 25.79
CA GLN A 171 31.14 -12.88 24.93
C GLN A 171 29.60 -12.79 24.95
N ASP A 172 28.98 -12.54 26.11
CA ASP A 172 27.52 -12.43 26.19
C ASP A 172 26.97 -11.10 25.68
N GLN A 173 27.74 -10.01 25.79
CA GLN A 173 27.43 -8.75 25.11
C GLN A 173 27.53 -8.94 23.58
N ARG A 174 28.59 -9.58 23.09
CA ARG A 174 28.74 -9.92 21.66
C ARG A 174 27.57 -10.74 21.12
N LYS A 175 27.13 -11.76 21.87
CA LYS A 175 25.92 -12.56 21.52
C LYS A 175 24.67 -11.68 21.43
N LYS A 176 24.44 -10.79 22.41
CA LYS A 176 23.30 -9.85 22.43
C LYS A 176 23.34 -8.87 21.26
N GLU A 177 24.48 -8.28 20.97
CA GLU A 177 24.66 -7.30 19.88
C GLU A 177 24.53 -7.94 18.49
N VAL A 178 25.10 -9.13 18.28
CA VAL A 178 24.88 -9.91 17.04
C VAL A 178 23.41 -10.31 16.89
N ALA A 179 22.72 -10.68 17.98
CA ALA A 179 21.29 -10.97 17.95
C ALA A 179 20.43 -9.72 17.72
N ALA A 180 20.86 -8.55 18.18
CA ALA A 180 20.24 -7.26 17.87
C ALA A 180 20.41 -6.92 16.39
N LYS A 181 21.64 -6.89 15.85
CA LYS A 181 21.89 -6.68 14.40
C LYS A 181 21.08 -7.64 13.52
N LYS A 182 20.95 -8.92 13.90
CA LYS A 182 20.09 -9.91 13.21
C LYS A 182 18.59 -9.64 13.30
N ARG A 183 18.09 -8.94 14.33
CA ARG A 183 16.69 -8.50 14.42
C ARG A 183 16.48 -7.25 13.58
N ASP A 184 17.38 -6.28 13.69
CA ASP A 184 17.30 -4.99 13.01
C ASP A 184 17.37 -5.20 11.48
N ALA A 185 18.30 -6.04 11.01
CA ALA A 185 18.40 -6.48 9.61
C ALA A 185 17.11 -7.11 9.06
N LYS A 186 16.37 -7.89 9.86
CA LYS A 186 15.08 -8.48 9.45
C LYS A 186 13.98 -7.43 9.29
N VAL A 187 14.05 -6.32 10.02
CA VAL A 187 13.11 -5.19 9.88
C VAL A 187 13.45 -4.39 8.63
N VAL A 188 14.72 -4.03 8.46
CA VAL A 188 15.28 -3.35 7.27
C VAL A 188 14.96 -4.11 5.98
N GLN A 189 15.31 -5.40 5.91
CA GLN A 189 15.05 -6.25 4.75
C GLN A 189 13.54 -6.37 4.42
N ARG A 190 12.67 -6.38 5.45
CA ARG A 190 11.21 -6.43 5.27
C ARG A 190 10.69 -5.13 4.65
N ILE A 191 11.14 -3.97 5.15
CA ILE A 191 10.77 -2.65 4.63
C ILE A 191 11.18 -2.53 3.17
N LEU A 192 12.45 -2.78 2.87
CA LEU A 192 12.99 -2.67 1.51
C LEU A 192 12.31 -3.64 0.53
N LYS A 193 12.00 -4.86 0.96
CA LYS A 193 11.23 -5.83 0.18
C LYS A 193 9.81 -5.35 -0.13
N PHE A 194 9.12 -4.71 0.82
CA PHE A 194 7.76 -4.20 0.59
C PHE A 194 7.73 -2.88 -0.17
N HIS A 195 8.72 -2.01 0.02
CA HIS A 195 8.88 -0.77 -0.74
C HIS A 195 9.13 -1.09 -2.22
N LYS A 196 10.09 -1.98 -2.54
CA LYS A 196 10.34 -2.47 -3.91
C LYS A 196 9.10 -3.15 -4.55
N ALA A 197 8.18 -3.66 -3.74
CA ALA A 197 6.92 -4.23 -4.20
C ALA A 197 5.76 -3.22 -4.32
N GLY A 198 5.98 -1.93 -4.04
CA GLY A 198 4.94 -0.89 -4.02
C GLY A 198 3.88 -1.09 -2.93
N ARG A 199 4.23 -1.72 -1.80
CA ARG A 199 3.29 -2.14 -0.75
C ARG A 199 3.41 -1.25 0.51
N HIS A 200 3.07 0.02 0.40
CA HIS A 200 3.26 1.02 1.47
C HIS A 200 2.63 0.62 2.81
N TYR A 201 1.41 0.08 2.86
CA TYR A 201 0.85 -0.41 4.14
C TYR A 201 1.67 -1.54 4.77
N ALA A 202 2.26 -2.42 3.96
CA ALA A 202 3.08 -3.53 4.43
C ALA A 202 4.46 -3.08 4.92
N VAL A 203 5.00 -1.98 4.38
CA VAL A 203 6.22 -1.31 4.89
C VAL A 203 6.02 -0.92 6.36
N LEU A 204 4.89 -0.27 6.67
CA LEU A 204 4.49 0.08 8.05
C LEU A 204 4.02 -1.14 8.88
N GLY A 205 3.97 -2.35 8.32
CA GLY A 205 3.45 -3.55 8.99
C GLY A 205 1.93 -3.53 9.21
N ILE A 206 1.21 -2.57 8.64
CA ILE A 206 -0.24 -2.41 8.79
C ILE A 206 -0.94 -3.37 7.83
N ARG A 207 -1.77 -4.28 8.38
CA ARG A 207 -2.65 -5.12 7.57
C ARG A 207 -3.88 -4.31 7.15
N ASN A 208 -3.88 -3.79 5.93
CA ASN A 208 -5.09 -3.18 5.36
C ASN A 208 -6.12 -4.27 5.03
N PHE A 209 -7.13 -4.42 5.90
CA PHE A 209 -8.29 -5.30 5.73
C PHE A 209 -9.47 -4.56 5.09
N GLU A 210 -9.23 -3.70 4.10
CA GLU A 210 -10.30 -3.15 3.27
C GLU A 210 -10.92 -4.26 2.41
N VAL A 211 -11.93 -4.91 3.00
CA VAL A 211 -12.87 -5.77 2.30
C VAL A 211 -13.99 -4.86 1.82
N GLN A 212 -13.86 -4.35 0.60
CA GLN A 212 -15.02 -3.81 -0.12
C GLN A 212 -15.90 -5.00 -0.48
N ILE A 213 -16.87 -5.29 0.38
CA ILE A 213 -17.96 -6.17 -0.01
C ILE A 213 -18.83 -5.37 -0.99
N GLY A 214 -19.20 -5.98 -2.11
CA GLY A 214 -20.01 -5.33 -3.14
C GLY A 214 -21.40 -4.93 -2.61
N PRO A 215 -22.16 -4.12 -3.36
CA PRO A 215 -23.53 -3.77 -2.95
C PRO A 215 -24.36 -5.05 -2.78
N TYR A 216 -24.77 -5.33 -1.54
CA TYR A 216 -25.74 -6.37 -1.26
C TYR A 216 -27.13 -5.80 -1.50
N TYR A 217 -27.84 -6.35 -2.49
CA TYR A 217 -29.26 -6.09 -2.66
C TYR A 217 -30.05 -6.94 -1.66
N ILE A 218 -30.44 -6.32 -0.55
CA ILE A 218 -31.33 -6.89 0.46
C ILE A 218 -32.66 -6.14 0.33
N PHE A 219 -33.73 -6.83 -0.08
CA PHE A 219 -35.08 -6.27 -0.27
C PHE A 219 -35.13 -4.93 -1.05
N ASN A 220 -34.67 -4.93 -2.31
CA ASN A 220 -34.62 -3.77 -3.21
C ASN A 220 -33.83 -2.54 -2.71
N LEU A 221 -33.25 -2.58 -1.51
CA LEU A 221 -32.43 -1.50 -0.96
C LEU A 221 -30.96 -1.71 -1.36
N ALA A 222 -30.44 -0.80 -2.18
CA ALA A 222 -29.05 -0.82 -2.60
C ALA A 222 -28.14 -0.27 -1.48
N VAL A 223 -27.68 -1.16 -0.59
CA VAL A 223 -26.75 -0.76 0.46
C VAL A 223 -25.34 -0.64 -0.11
N GLY A 224 -24.75 0.55 -0.02
CA GLY A 224 -23.47 0.88 -0.67
C GLY A 224 -22.27 0.08 -0.14
N PRO A 225 -21.12 0.11 -0.84
CA PRO A 225 -19.93 -0.67 -0.47
C PRO A 225 -19.32 -0.16 0.85
N PHE A 226 -19.59 -0.86 1.96
CA PHE A 226 -19.03 -0.53 3.26
C PHE A 226 -17.55 -0.93 3.37
N ALA A 227 -16.68 0.04 3.64
CA ALA A 227 -15.29 -0.20 4.02
C ALA A 227 -15.18 -0.44 5.53
N LEU A 228 -15.35 -1.70 5.96
CA LEU A 228 -15.42 -2.08 7.39
C LEU A 228 -14.19 -1.70 8.23
N PHE A 229 -12.99 -1.56 7.64
CA PHE A 229 -11.74 -1.31 8.36
C PHE A 229 -10.79 -0.33 7.66
N ARG A 230 -11.22 0.92 7.38
CA ARG A 230 -10.29 1.99 6.93
C ARG A 230 -9.38 2.43 8.09
N VAL A 231 -8.07 2.29 7.89
CA VAL A 231 -7.06 2.74 8.88
C VAL A 231 -7.06 4.26 9.01
N LYS A 232 -7.27 4.80 10.22
CA LYS A 232 -7.25 6.26 10.48
C LYS A 232 -5.82 6.83 10.35
N THR A 233 -5.67 8.03 9.79
CA THR A 233 -4.37 8.67 9.55
C THR A 233 -3.55 8.86 10.84
N LYS A 234 -4.19 9.15 11.99
CA LYS A 234 -3.54 9.16 13.32
C LYS A 234 -2.83 7.84 13.65
N ALA A 235 -3.41 6.69 13.28
CA ALA A 235 -2.79 5.38 13.52
C ALA A 235 -1.57 5.15 12.60
N ILE A 236 -1.62 5.63 11.36
CA ILE A 236 -0.49 5.58 10.41
C ILE A 236 0.68 6.40 10.97
N LYS A 237 0.43 7.65 11.39
CA LYS A 237 1.46 8.50 12.05
C LYS A 237 2.07 7.84 13.30
N ARG A 238 1.26 7.20 14.16
CA ARG A 238 1.76 6.49 15.35
C ARG A 238 2.67 5.31 15.00
N VAL A 239 2.28 4.50 14.01
CA VAL A 239 3.08 3.35 13.55
C VAL A 239 4.37 3.80 12.85
N TYR A 240 4.30 4.87 12.05
CA TYR A 240 5.48 5.52 11.46
C TYR A 240 6.47 5.94 12.54
N ARG A 241 6.05 6.74 13.55
CA ARG A 241 6.94 7.20 14.63
C ARG A 241 7.64 6.05 15.37
N ASN A 242 6.91 4.98 15.68
CA ASN A 242 7.48 3.80 16.33
C ASN A 242 8.50 3.06 15.44
N LEU A 243 8.20 2.91 14.16
CA LEU A 243 9.07 2.21 13.21
C LEU A 243 10.31 3.03 12.86
N ALA A 244 10.16 4.35 12.66
CA ALA A 244 11.25 5.29 12.41
C ALA A 244 12.32 5.24 13.51
N ARG A 245 11.91 5.29 14.79
CA ARG A 245 12.81 5.10 15.96
C ARG A 245 13.57 3.78 15.94
N THR A 246 12.99 2.73 15.34
CA THR A 246 13.58 1.38 15.27
C THR A 246 14.55 1.23 14.10
N VAL A 247 14.31 1.93 12.98
CA VAL A 247 15.16 1.82 11.76
C VAL A 247 16.10 2.99 11.55
N HIS A 248 16.07 4.01 12.41
CA HIS A 248 16.93 5.20 12.35
C HIS A 248 18.42 4.84 12.17
N PRO A 249 19.15 5.46 11.22
CA PRO A 249 20.51 5.05 10.86
C PRO A 249 21.55 5.17 11.98
N ASP A 250 21.32 6.02 12.98
CA ASP A 250 22.18 6.13 14.18
C ASP A 250 22.00 4.97 15.18
N LYS A 251 20.76 4.49 15.36
CA LYS A 251 20.42 3.45 16.37
C LYS A 251 20.45 2.03 15.81
N ASN A 252 20.35 1.90 14.49
CA ASN A 252 20.27 0.64 13.79
C ASN A 252 21.66 0.17 13.34
N ARG A 253 22.00 -1.08 13.66
CA ARG A 253 23.32 -1.70 13.40
C ARG A 253 23.47 -2.23 11.96
N ASP A 254 22.42 -2.16 11.15
CA ASP A 254 22.43 -2.57 9.75
C ASP A 254 22.86 -1.39 8.85
N GLY A 255 23.84 -1.61 7.98
CA GLY A 255 24.35 -0.55 7.11
C GLY A 255 23.35 -0.06 6.06
N ARG A 256 22.24 -0.78 5.84
CA ARG A 256 21.14 -0.40 4.94
C ARG A 256 19.97 0.27 5.67
N ALA A 257 20.16 0.65 6.93
CA ALA A 257 19.18 1.38 7.72
C ALA A 257 18.70 2.67 7.02
N GLU A 258 19.61 3.36 6.34
CA GLU A 258 19.37 4.61 5.61
C GLU A 258 18.44 4.42 4.41
N GLU A 259 18.74 3.44 3.53
CA GLU A 259 17.83 2.99 2.45
C GLU A 259 16.43 2.69 3.01
N ALA A 260 16.36 1.97 4.14
CA ALA A 260 15.09 1.56 4.73
C ALA A 260 14.33 2.71 5.39
N PHE A 261 15.05 3.73 5.90
CA PHE A 261 14.46 4.93 6.48
C PHE A 261 13.79 5.77 5.38
N HIS A 262 14.49 6.09 4.29
CA HIS A 262 13.90 6.80 3.15
C HIS A 262 12.76 6.01 2.47
N ALA A 263 12.87 4.68 2.41
CA ALA A 263 11.79 3.81 1.92
C ALA A 263 10.54 3.81 2.81
N LEU A 264 10.74 3.95 4.13
CA LEU A 264 9.67 4.10 5.12
C LEU A 264 9.01 5.48 5.02
N GLU A 265 9.81 6.54 4.99
CA GLU A 265 9.41 7.93 4.83
C GLU A 265 8.59 8.15 3.54
N SER A 266 9.12 7.73 2.40
CA SER A 266 8.41 7.75 1.10
C SER A 266 7.05 7.04 1.17
N SER A 267 6.98 5.92 1.90
CA SER A 267 5.74 5.17 2.09
C SER A 267 4.77 5.86 3.06
N ALA A 268 5.29 6.57 4.06
CA ALA A 268 4.51 7.34 5.03
C ALA A 268 3.95 8.62 4.41
N ALA A 269 4.72 9.32 3.56
CA ALA A 269 4.27 10.50 2.82
C ALA A 269 3.05 10.18 1.93
N ILE A 270 3.11 9.09 1.16
CA ILE A 270 2.00 8.61 0.32
C ILE A 270 0.75 8.24 1.14
N LEU A 271 0.92 7.71 2.35
CA LEU A 271 -0.18 7.23 3.20
C LEU A 271 -0.70 8.27 4.21
N THR A 272 -0.03 9.41 4.35
CA THR A 272 -0.44 10.52 5.22
C THR A 272 -1.23 11.57 4.44
N ASP A 273 -0.87 11.81 3.18
CA ASP A 273 -1.66 12.61 2.23
C ASP A 273 -2.90 11.82 1.76
N ASP A 274 -4.10 12.29 2.13
CA ASP A 274 -5.36 11.63 1.79
C ASP A 274 -5.62 11.55 0.26
N LYS A 275 -5.10 12.47 -0.55
CA LYS A 275 -5.25 12.41 -2.03
C LYS A 275 -4.42 11.25 -2.58
N LYS A 276 -3.10 11.26 -2.34
CA LYS A 276 -2.15 10.22 -2.77
C LYS A 276 -2.57 8.85 -2.24
N ARG A 277 -3.01 8.78 -0.99
CA ARG A 277 -3.55 7.58 -0.37
C ARG A 277 -4.80 7.08 -1.09
N SER A 278 -5.77 7.94 -1.39
CA SER A 278 -7.00 7.52 -2.07
C SER A 278 -6.73 6.94 -3.46
N ASP A 279 -5.76 7.50 -4.20
CA ASP A 279 -5.39 7.00 -5.52
C ASP A 279 -4.61 5.68 -5.43
N TYR A 280 -3.77 5.53 -4.41
CA TYR A 280 -3.14 4.26 -4.07
C TYR A 280 -4.18 3.17 -3.72
N ASP A 281 -5.17 3.50 -2.88
CA ASP A 281 -6.24 2.57 -2.46
C ASP A 281 -7.13 2.17 -3.67
N LYS A 282 -7.44 3.11 -4.59
CA LYS A 282 -8.11 2.84 -5.88
C LYS A 282 -7.30 1.89 -6.77
N ARG A 283 -5.98 2.11 -6.91
CA ARG A 283 -5.07 1.23 -7.67
C ARG A 283 -5.00 -0.17 -7.05
N LEU A 284 -4.88 -0.28 -5.73
CA LEU A 284 -4.87 -1.54 -5.01
C LEU A 284 -6.19 -2.32 -5.17
N THR A 285 -7.31 -1.62 -5.06
CA THR A 285 -8.66 -2.18 -5.20
C THR A 285 -8.92 -2.67 -6.62
N SER A 286 -8.61 -1.88 -7.64
CA SER A 286 -8.77 -2.28 -9.05
C SER A 286 -7.86 -3.46 -9.41
N ALA A 287 -6.60 -3.48 -8.96
CA ALA A 287 -5.69 -4.62 -9.12
C ALA A 287 -6.17 -5.88 -8.37
N ARG A 288 -6.85 -5.73 -7.22
CA ARG A 288 -7.49 -6.84 -6.50
C ARG A 288 -8.71 -7.36 -7.24
N ARG A 289 -9.60 -6.48 -7.74
CA ARG A 289 -10.78 -6.85 -8.54
C ARG A 289 -10.38 -7.60 -9.81
N ARG A 290 -9.35 -7.14 -10.54
CA ARG A 290 -8.81 -7.85 -11.72
C ARG A 290 -8.35 -9.27 -11.37
N ARG A 291 -7.50 -9.44 -10.35
CA ARG A 291 -7.02 -10.77 -9.92
C ARG A 291 -8.15 -11.67 -9.41
N ASN A 292 -9.08 -11.12 -8.64
CA ASN A 292 -10.24 -11.86 -8.15
C ASN A 292 -11.15 -12.32 -9.29
N LYS A 293 -11.32 -11.52 -10.36
CA LYS A 293 -12.10 -11.91 -11.54
C LYS A 293 -11.52 -13.20 -12.15
N TYR A 294 -10.24 -13.20 -12.53
CA TYR A 294 -9.60 -14.41 -13.09
C TYR A 294 -9.61 -15.62 -12.16
N ALA A 295 -9.55 -15.41 -10.84
CA ALA A 295 -9.67 -16.49 -9.87
C ALA A 295 -11.10 -17.06 -9.79
N MET A 296 -12.11 -16.19 -9.81
CA MET A 296 -13.52 -16.60 -9.82
C MET A 296 -13.91 -17.23 -11.15
N ASP A 297 -13.46 -16.70 -12.28
CA ASP A 297 -13.68 -17.29 -13.60
C ASP A 297 -13.20 -18.76 -13.61
N LYS A 298 -11.97 -19.03 -13.12
CA LYS A 298 -11.44 -20.40 -12.98
C LYS A 298 -12.22 -21.29 -12.00
N VAL A 299 -12.70 -20.74 -10.88
CA VAL A 299 -13.51 -21.50 -9.91
C VAL A 299 -14.88 -21.83 -10.48
N VAL A 300 -15.50 -20.87 -11.20
CA VAL A 300 -16.76 -21.08 -11.91
C VAL A 300 -16.58 -22.13 -13.00
N ASP A 301 -15.53 -22.05 -13.83
CA ASP A 301 -15.22 -23.05 -14.86
C ASP A 301 -15.11 -24.46 -14.27
N VAL A 302 -14.26 -24.65 -13.26
CA VAL A 302 -14.07 -25.95 -12.58
C VAL A 302 -15.37 -26.43 -11.92
N SER A 303 -16.13 -25.54 -11.27
CA SER A 303 -17.42 -25.89 -10.66
C SER A 303 -18.48 -26.28 -11.71
N SER A 304 -18.47 -25.65 -12.89
CA SER A 304 -19.39 -25.97 -13.98
C SER A 304 -19.08 -27.34 -14.60
N VAL A 305 -17.79 -27.69 -14.76
CA VAL A 305 -17.36 -29.01 -15.23
C VAL A 305 -17.71 -30.09 -14.22
N ALA A 306 -17.52 -29.82 -12.91
CA ALA A 306 -17.95 -30.72 -11.85
C ALA A 306 -19.48 -30.90 -11.84
N TRP A 307 -20.24 -29.80 -11.86
CA TRP A 307 -21.70 -29.81 -11.89
C TRP A 307 -22.25 -30.55 -13.12
N ASN A 308 -21.68 -30.33 -14.30
CA ASN A 308 -22.11 -31.01 -15.52
C ASN A 308 -21.84 -32.52 -15.49
N ARG A 309 -20.70 -32.95 -14.94
CA ARG A 309 -20.40 -34.38 -14.72
C ARG A 309 -21.36 -35.01 -13.71
N SER A 310 -21.61 -34.34 -12.58
CA SER A 310 -22.59 -34.79 -11.57
C SER A 310 -24.03 -34.81 -12.12
N ALA A 311 -24.41 -33.85 -12.95
CA ALA A 311 -25.72 -33.83 -13.59
C ALA A 311 -25.86 -34.96 -14.63
N GLN A 312 -24.79 -35.33 -15.34
CA GLN A 312 -24.80 -36.49 -16.24
C GLN A 312 -24.92 -37.81 -15.47
N THR A 313 -24.19 -38.02 -14.37
CA THR A 313 -24.32 -39.25 -13.56
C THR A 313 -25.72 -39.36 -12.94
N VAL A 314 -26.29 -38.26 -12.44
CA VAL A 314 -27.68 -38.23 -11.94
C VAL A 314 -28.70 -38.53 -13.04
N ARG A 315 -28.51 -38.02 -14.27
CA ARG A 315 -29.39 -38.37 -15.41
C ARG A 315 -29.29 -39.85 -15.82
N VAL A 316 -28.10 -40.43 -15.78
CA VAL A 316 -27.90 -41.86 -16.06
C VAL A 316 -28.51 -42.72 -14.96
N ALA A 317 -28.27 -42.41 -13.68
CA ALA A 317 -28.91 -43.08 -12.56
C ALA A 317 -30.45 -42.98 -12.63
N LYS A 318 -31.00 -41.82 -13.01
CA LYS A 318 -32.45 -41.63 -13.21
C LYS A 318 -33.02 -42.44 -14.39
N LYS A 319 -32.22 -42.71 -15.44
CA LYS A 319 -32.62 -43.65 -16.52
C LYS A 319 -32.63 -45.11 -16.04
N PHE A 320 -31.70 -45.52 -15.17
CA PHE A 320 -31.64 -46.90 -14.67
C PHE A 320 -32.61 -47.21 -13.51
N LEU A 321 -32.90 -46.25 -12.63
CA LEU A 321 -33.80 -46.43 -11.47
C LEU A 321 -35.27 -46.06 -11.74
N GLY A 322 -35.58 -45.47 -12.90
CA GLY A 322 -36.95 -45.10 -13.27
C GLY A 322 -37.61 -44.09 -12.29
N PRO A 323 -38.95 -44.10 -12.14
CA PRO A 323 -39.66 -43.10 -11.34
C PRO A 323 -39.31 -43.13 -9.84
N PHE A 324 -38.76 -44.24 -9.33
CA PHE A 324 -38.37 -44.39 -7.94
C PHE A 324 -36.97 -43.82 -7.61
N SER A 325 -36.25 -43.24 -8.57
CA SER A 325 -34.91 -42.67 -8.31
C SER A 325 -34.94 -41.42 -7.41
N THR A 326 -36.02 -40.62 -7.46
CA THR A 326 -36.05 -39.32 -6.78
C THR A 326 -36.21 -39.40 -5.26
N PRO A 327 -37.08 -40.25 -4.68
CA PRO A 327 -37.13 -40.41 -3.22
C PRO A 327 -35.81 -40.97 -2.66
N ILE A 328 -35.21 -41.96 -3.32
CA ILE A 328 -33.98 -42.62 -2.86
C ILE A 328 -32.80 -41.64 -2.85
N LEU A 329 -32.65 -40.82 -3.90
CA LEU A 329 -31.59 -39.80 -3.94
C LEU A 329 -31.80 -38.68 -2.90
N VAL A 330 -33.05 -38.28 -2.62
CA VAL A 330 -33.35 -37.28 -1.58
C VAL A 330 -33.05 -37.84 -0.19
N ILE A 331 -33.46 -39.08 0.11
CA ILE A 331 -33.17 -39.75 1.39
C ILE A 331 -31.66 -39.94 1.58
N GLY A 332 -30.95 -40.41 0.55
CA GLY A 332 -29.49 -40.58 0.59
C GLY A 332 -28.73 -39.27 0.80
N ALA A 333 -29.20 -38.16 0.24
CA ALA A 333 -28.61 -36.83 0.44
C ALA A 333 -28.96 -36.19 1.80
N LEU A 334 -29.90 -36.77 2.56
CA LEU A 334 -30.34 -36.29 3.88
C LEU A 334 -29.71 -37.11 5.03
N ILE A 335 -29.02 -38.20 4.70
CA ILE A 335 -28.29 -39.09 5.62
C ILE A 335 -26.79 -38.70 5.73
N ILE A 336 -26.29 -37.86 4.81
CA ILE A 336 -24.92 -37.34 4.76
C ILE A 336 -24.84 -35.94 5.39
#